data_AF-A0A5E4GK11-F1
#
_entry.id   AF-A0A5E4GK11-F1
#
_cell.length_a   1.000
_cell.length_b   1.000
_cell.length_c   1.000
_cell.angle_alpha   90.00
_cell.angle_beta   90.00
_cell.angle_gamma   90.00
#
_symmetry.space_group_name_H-M   'P 1'
#
loop_
_entity.id
_entity.type
_entity.pdbx_description
1 polymer ?
#
loop_
_entity_poly.entity_id
_entity_poly.type
_entity_poly.pdbx_seq_one_letter_code
_entity_poly.pdbx_strand_id
1 'polypeptide(L)'
;TNYNLEDLDEESLTYVNRLFAERYKQWKSDLHHHFQAFDDPQVALQEGCPKELEGREDSWEWLCAHFQAPEFVNKAQVNKGNRKKKTLLHHSGSRPFSYRMDARRREGSKFPEIDVFGDAYVRPGNELAESLH
;
A
#
# COMPACT_ATOMS: atom_id res chain seq x y z
N THR A 1 -0.63 19.49 20.82
CA THR A 1 0.57 19.00 21.54
C THR A 1 1.77 19.36 20.70
N ASN A 2 2.69 20.17 21.22
CA ASN A 2 3.92 20.53 20.50
C ASN A 2 4.98 19.48 20.88
N TYR A 3 5.14 18.46 20.04
CA TYR A 3 6.15 17.43 20.28
C TYR A 3 7.50 18.01 19.87
N ASN A 4 8.43 18.16 20.82
CA ASN A 4 9.79 18.53 20.49
C ASN A 4 10.48 17.34 19.82
N LEU A 5 10.64 17.41 18.50
CA LEU A 5 11.31 16.37 17.70
C LEU A 5 12.84 16.54 17.71
N GLU A 6 13.35 17.65 18.24
CA GLU A 6 14.79 17.96 18.27
C GLU A 6 15.55 17.12 19.31
N ASP A 7 14.87 16.61 20.33
CA ASP A 7 15.47 15.81 21.41
C ASP A 7 15.44 14.29 21.16
N LEU A 8 15.03 13.84 19.96
CA LEU A 8 15.00 12.42 19.63
C LEU A 8 16.41 11.88 19.37
N ASP A 9 16.71 10.70 19.92
CA ASP A 9 17.89 9.94 19.53
C ASP A 9 17.79 9.45 18.07
N GLU A 10 18.91 9.02 17.51
CA GLU A 10 19.01 8.63 16.10
C GLU A 10 18.12 7.42 15.74
N GLU A 11 17.95 6.46 16.65
CA GLU A 11 17.10 5.27 16.43
C GLU A 11 15.63 5.68 16.40
N SER A 12 15.20 6.50 17.37
CA SER A 12 13.86 7.06 17.45
C SER A 12 13.53 7.92 16.23
N LEU A 13 14.46 8.78 15.80
CA LEU A 13 14.29 9.61 14.62
C LEU A 13 14.13 8.75 13.35
N THR A 14 14.95 7.70 13.20
CA THR A 14 14.86 6.76 12.09
C THR A 14 13.51 6.04 12.07
N TYR A 15 13.05 5.59 13.23
CA TYR A 15 11.76 4.93 13.37
C TYR A 15 10.59 5.87 12.99
N VAL A 16 10.59 7.11 13.50
CA VAL A 16 9.55 8.10 13.20
C VAL A 16 9.55 8.49 11.72
N ASN A 17 10.73 8.72 11.12
CA ASN A 17 10.84 9.01 9.70
C ASN A 17 10.32 7.86 8.83
N ARG A 18 10.56 6.61 9.22
CA ARG A 18 9.97 5.45 8.56
C ARG A 18 8.45 5.49 8.62
N LEU A 19 7.86 5.79 9.78
CA LEU A 19 6.41 5.92 9.92
C LEU A 19 5.83 7.04 9.05
N PHE A 20 6.48 8.21 9.03
CA PHE A 20 6.06 9.30 8.16
C PHE A 20 6.18 8.95 6.68
N ALA A 21 7.23 8.26 6.27
CA ALA A 21 7.39 7.81 4.90
C ALA A 21 6.27 6.84 4.49
N GLU A 22 5.92 5.88 5.34
CA GLU A 22 4.79 4.97 5.08
C GLU A 22 3.45 5.71 5.04
N ARG A 23 3.22 6.64 5.97
CA ARG A 23 1.99 7.43 5.99
C ARG A 23 1.87 8.33 4.77
N TYR A 24 2.97 8.92 4.32
CA TYR A 24 3.05 9.75 3.12
C TYR A 24 2.78 8.93 1.86
N LYS A 25 3.35 7.71 1.75
CA LYS A 25 3.06 6.79 0.64
C LYS A 25 1.58 6.45 0.56
N GLN A 26 0.96 6.13 1.70
CA GLN A 26 -0.47 5.84 1.77
C GLN A 26 -1.30 7.06 1.35
N TRP A 27 -1.04 8.22 1.96
CA TRP A 27 -1.71 9.47 1.63
C TRP A 27 -1.62 9.81 0.14
N LYS A 28 -0.43 9.71 -0.46
CA LYS A 28 -0.24 9.95 -1.89
C LYS A 28 -0.99 8.93 -2.75
N SER A 29 -1.07 7.67 -2.32
CA SER A 29 -1.84 6.64 -3.03
C SER A 29 -3.34 6.89 -2.95
N ASP A 30 -3.85 7.36 -1.81
CA ASP A 30 -5.27 7.66 -1.63
C ASP A 30 -5.67 8.83 -2.55
N LEU A 31 -4.84 9.88 -2.59
CA LEU A 31 -5.05 11.03 -3.47
C LEU A 31 -4.96 10.69 -4.95
N HIS A 32 -4.07 9.78 -5.34
CA HIS A 32 -4.01 9.30 -6.71
C HIS A 32 -5.26 8.48 -7.09
N HIS A 33 -5.81 7.67 -6.18
CA HIS A 33 -7.08 6.98 -6.42
C HIS A 33 -8.24 7.96 -6.57
N HIS A 34 -8.27 9.01 -5.73
CA HIS A 34 -9.26 10.09 -5.85
C HIS A 34 -9.14 10.80 -7.20
N PHE A 35 -7.94 11.16 -7.64
CA PHE A 35 -7.69 11.74 -8.96
C PHE A 35 -8.20 10.81 -10.09
N GLN A 36 -7.99 9.50 -9.98
CA GLN A 36 -8.44 8.52 -10.98
C GLN A 36 -9.96 8.32 -11.03
N ALA A 37 -10.72 8.85 -10.07
CA ALA A 37 -12.18 8.79 -10.09
C ALA A 37 -12.79 9.75 -11.12
N PHE A 38 -12.00 10.67 -11.66
CA PHE A 38 -12.39 11.62 -12.70
C PHE A 38 -11.91 11.14 -14.06
N ASP A 39 -12.81 11.16 -15.06
CA ASP A 39 -12.47 10.80 -16.44
C ASP A 39 -11.61 11.87 -17.13
N ASP A 40 -11.80 13.13 -16.76
CA ASP A 40 -11.07 14.29 -17.29
C ASP A 40 -10.16 14.91 -16.21
N PRO A 41 -8.82 14.91 -16.42
CA PRO A 41 -7.88 15.55 -15.52
C PRO A 41 -8.15 17.04 -15.28
N GLN A 42 -8.76 17.76 -16.23
CA GLN A 42 -9.12 19.16 -16.05
C GLN A 42 -10.26 19.33 -15.04
N VAL A 43 -11.25 18.44 -15.07
CA VAL A 43 -12.32 18.40 -14.06
C VAL A 43 -11.74 18.03 -12.69
N ALA A 44 -10.83 17.06 -12.64
CA ALA A 44 -10.14 16.69 -11.40
C ALA A 44 -9.37 17.87 -10.78
N LEU A 45 -8.73 18.69 -11.62
CA LEU A 45 -7.99 19.86 -11.17
C LEU A 45 -8.92 20.96 -10.63
N GLN A 46 -10.02 21.26 -11.33
CA GLN A 46 -10.90 22.38 -11.00
C GLN A 46 -11.87 22.07 -9.85
N GLU A 47 -12.46 20.87 -9.86
CA GLU A 47 -13.56 20.49 -8.95
C GLU A 47 -13.19 19.32 -8.03
N GLY A 48 -12.06 18.67 -8.30
CA GLY A 48 -11.66 17.45 -7.60
C GLY A 48 -10.82 17.66 -6.35
N CYS A 49 -10.58 18.90 -5.89
CA CYS A 49 -9.80 19.14 -4.68
C CYS A 49 -10.45 18.47 -3.45
N PRO A 50 -9.78 17.50 -2.78
CA PRO A 50 -10.32 16.88 -1.58
C PRO A 50 -10.49 17.89 -0.45
N LYS A 51 -11.48 17.67 0.42
CA LYS A 51 -11.74 18.54 1.58
C LYS A 51 -10.53 18.67 2.51
N GLU A 52 -9.70 17.64 2.60
CA GLU A 52 -8.47 17.65 3.39
C GLU A 52 -7.43 18.65 2.88
N LEU A 53 -7.55 19.08 1.62
CA LEU A 53 -6.70 20.06 0.95
C LEU A 53 -7.40 21.41 0.70
N GLU A 54 -8.58 21.63 1.28
CA GLU A 54 -9.24 22.94 1.24
C GLU A 54 -8.34 24.02 1.86
N GLY A 55 -8.16 25.14 1.16
CA GLY A 55 -7.20 26.20 1.51
C GLY A 55 -5.74 25.87 1.16
N ARG A 56 -5.49 24.74 0.47
CA ARG A 56 -4.18 24.29 -0.06
C ARG A 56 -4.34 23.80 -1.50
N GLU A 57 -5.08 24.56 -2.30
CA GLU A 57 -5.40 24.23 -3.69
C GLU A 57 -4.13 24.13 -4.55
N ASP A 58 -3.09 24.90 -4.23
CA ASP A 58 -1.76 24.82 -4.84
C ASP A 58 -1.12 23.43 -4.69
N SER A 59 -1.32 22.79 -3.54
CA SER A 59 -0.84 21.45 -3.25
C SER A 59 -1.60 20.40 -4.08
N TRP A 60 -2.91 20.61 -4.28
CA TRP A 60 -3.72 19.75 -5.14
C TRP A 60 -3.34 19.90 -6.62
N GLU A 61 -3.12 21.13 -7.08
CA GLU A 61 -2.65 21.41 -8.44
C GLU A 61 -1.29 20.73 -8.71
N TRP A 62 -0.34 20.86 -7.78
CA TRP A 62 0.95 20.18 -7.89
C TRP A 62 0.79 18.66 -7.97
N LEU A 63 -0.10 18.07 -7.16
CA LEU A 63 -0.38 16.63 -7.20
C LEU A 63 -1.01 16.19 -8.53
N CYS A 64 -1.98 16.95 -9.04
CA CYS A 64 -2.59 16.68 -10.35
C CYS A 64 -1.56 16.73 -11.48
N ALA A 65 -0.67 17.73 -11.46
CA ALA A 65 0.45 17.81 -12.41
C ALA A 65 1.40 16.61 -12.26
N HIS A 66 1.71 16.23 -11.01
CA HIS A 66 2.57 15.08 -10.72
C HIS A 66 1.97 13.75 -11.22
N PHE A 67 0.66 13.53 -11.05
CA PHE A 67 0.00 12.31 -11.51
C PHE A 67 -0.10 12.21 -13.03
N GLN A 68 -0.12 13.35 -13.72
CA GLN A 68 -0.10 13.43 -15.18
C GLN A 68 1.31 13.41 -15.77
N ALA A 69 2.36 13.63 -14.97
CA ALA A 69 3.72 13.65 -15.43
C ALA A 69 4.09 12.32 -16.12
N PRO A 70 4.74 12.34 -17.31
CA PRO A 70 5.02 11.13 -18.07
C PRO A 70 5.79 10.07 -17.28
N GLU A 71 6.73 10.50 -16.43
CA GLU A 71 7.49 9.60 -15.56
C GLU A 71 6.58 8.82 -14.59
N PHE A 72 5.64 9.51 -13.96
CA PHE A 72 4.70 8.90 -13.02
C PHE A 72 3.75 7.95 -13.76
N VAL A 73 3.16 8.41 -14.87
CA VAL A 73 2.22 7.60 -15.68
C VAL A 73 2.90 6.31 -16.15
N ASN A 74 4.11 6.40 -16.69
CA ASN A 74 4.86 5.24 -17.16
C ASN A 74 5.12 4.24 -16.01
N LYS A 75 5.56 4.74 -14.84
CA LYS A 75 5.81 3.90 -13.66
C LYS A 75 4.53 3.26 -13.15
N ALA A 76 3.42 3.99 -13.11
CA ALA A 76 2.11 3.48 -12.68
C ALA A 76 1.60 2.39 -13.63
N GLN A 77 1.73 2.59 -14.94
CA GLN A 77 1.34 1.59 -15.96
C GLN A 77 2.16 0.31 -15.85
N VAL A 78 3.49 0.43 -15.71
CA VAL A 78 4.37 -0.73 -15.49
C VAL A 78 4.00 -1.47 -14.20
N ASN A 79 3.78 -0.74 -13.10
CA ASN A 79 3.38 -1.34 -11.83
C ASN A 79 2.03 -2.06 -11.92
N LYS A 80 1.05 -1.47 -12.62
CA LYS A 80 -0.25 -2.09 -12.89
C LYS A 80 -0.09 -3.37 -13.72
N GLY A 81 0.76 -3.35 -14.74
CA GLY A 81 1.11 -4.54 -15.53
C GLY A 81 1.79 -5.63 -14.70
N ASN A 82 2.77 -5.27 -13.88
CA ASN A 82 3.46 -6.20 -12.97
C ASN A 82 2.50 -6.80 -11.95
N ARG A 83 1.57 -6.01 -11.40
CA ARG A 83 0.54 -6.50 -10.50
C ARG A 83 -0.40 -7.50 -11.17
N LYS A 84 -0.80 -7.27 -12.43
CA LYS A 84 -1.61 -8.21 -13.22
C LYS A 84 -0.88 -9.53 -13.53
N LYS A 85 0.45 -9.52 -13.59
CA LYS A 85 1.27 -10.73 -13.81
C LYS A 85 1.43 -11.61 -12.56
N LYS A 86 1.02 -11.14 -11.37
CA LYS A 86 1.09 -11.96 -10.16
C LYS A 86 0.16 -13.16 -10.28
N THR A 87 0.73 -14.35 -10.20
CA THR A 87 0.01 -15.64 -10.28
C THR A 87 -0.48 -16.14 -8.92
N LEU A 88 -0.01 -15.52 -7.83
CA LEU A 88 -0.34 -15.85 -6.46
C LEU A 88 -0.60 -14.56 -5.68
N LEU A 89 -1.65 -14.59 -4.86
CA LEU A 89 -2.08 -13.49 -4.01
C LEU A 89 -1.82 -13.82 -2.55
N HIS A 90 -1.17 -12.90 -1.84
CA HIS A 90 -0.99 -13.03 -0.41
C HIS A 90 -2.28 -12.66 0.33
N HIS A 91 -2.80 -13.54 1.18
CA HIS A 91 -4.03 -13.30 1.96
C HIS A 91 -3.84 -13.53 3.46
N SER A 92 -2.63 -13.86 3.91
CA SER A 92 -2.35 -14.21 5.31
C SER A 92 -2.32 -13.02 6.28
N GLY A 93 -2.81 -11.84 5.89
CA GLY A 93 -2.68 -10.62 6.69
C GLY A 93 -1.23 -10.30 7.08
N SER A 94 -1.05 -9.68 8.25
CA SER A 94 0.23 -9.13 8.73
C SER A 94 1.06 -10.04 9.63
N ARG A 95 0.55 -11.23 10.03
CA ARG A 95 1.33 -12.15 10.87
C ARG A 95 2.57 -12.61 10.10
N PRO A 96 3.79 -12.45 10.66
CA PRO A 96 5.01 -12.79 9.93
C PRO A 96 5.08 -14.29 9.64
N PHE A 97 5.75 -14.62 8.53
CA PHE A 97 5.90 -16.01 8.06
C PHE A 97 6.55 -16.90 9.13
N SER A 98 7.55 -16.41 9.86
CA SER A 98 8.23 -17.14 10.95
C SER A 98 7.28 -17.64 12.04
N TYR A 99 6.32 -16.81 12.48
CA TYR A 99 5.35 -17.21 13.49
C TYR A 99 4.39 -18.29 12.97
N ARG A 100 4.04 -18.25 11.68
CA ARG A 100 3.20 -19.27 11.03
C ARG A 100 3.95 -20.59 10.89
N MET A 101 5.23 -20.50 10.53
CA MET A 101 6.15 -21.63 10.45
C MET A 101 6.27 -22.35 11.80
N ASP A 102 6.49 -21.60 12.88
CA ASP A 102 6.61 -22.20 14.21
C ASP A 102 5.30 -22.81 14.70
N ALA A 103 4.14 -22.24 14.33
CA ALA A 103 2.85 -22.84 14.60
C ALA A 103 2.69 -24.20 13.90
N ARG A 104 2.95 -24.28 12.59
CA ARG A 104 2.89 -25.55 11.83
C ARG A 104 3.87 -26.61 12.35
N ARG A 105 5.07 -26.19 12.77
CA ARG A 105 6.04 -27.11 13.42
C ARG A 105 5.50 -27.69 14.73
N ARG A 106 4.86 -26.87 15.57
CA ARG A 106 4.24 -27.33 16.84
C ARG A 106 3.03 -28.25 16.59
N GLU A 107 2.30 -28.03 15.51
CA GLU A 107 1.22 -28.91 15.04
C GLU A 107 1.71 -30.25 14.47
N GLY A 108 3.04 -30.44 14.36
CA GLY A 108 3.64 -31.67 13.85
C GLY A 108 3.70 -31.76 12.33
N SER A 109 3.60 -30.63 11.62
CA SER A 109 3.80 -30.62 10.17
C SER A 109 5.20 -31.13 9.80
N LYS A 110 5.24 -32.01 8.80
CA LYS A 110 6.48 -32.52 8.21
C LYS A 110 7.10 -31.53 7.22
N PHE A 111 6.32 -30.60 6.68
CA PHE A 111 6.72 -29.64 5.64
C PHE A 111 6.11 -28.25 5.92
N PRO A 112 6.50 -27.61 7.04
CA PRO A 112 5.89 -26.35 7.47
C PRO A 112 6.05 -25.24 6.42
N GLU A 113 7.13 -25.25 5.62
CA GLU A 113 7.34 -24.27 4.55
C GLU A 113 6.26 -24.35 3.46
N ILE A 114 5.88 -25.57 3.06
CA ILE A 114 4.89 -25.82 2.02
C ILE A 114 3.49 -25.50 2.56
N ASP A 115 3.20 -25.95 3.78
CA ASP A 115 1.90 -25.74 4.42
C ASP A 115 1.63 -24.24 4.65
N VAL A 116 2.60 -23.50 5.21
CA VAL A 116 2.45 -22.05 5.41
C VAL A 116 2.36 -21.31 4.08
N PHE A 117 3.07 -21.76 3.05
CA PHE A 117 2.93 -21.17 1.72
C PHE A 117 1.51 -21.36 1.17
N GLY A 118 0.94 -22.57 1.29
CA GLY A 118 -0.44 -22.85 0.93
C GLY A 118 -1.45 -21.97 1.68
N ASP A 119 -1.27 -21.83 3.01
CA ASP A 119 -2.12 -20.99 3.85
C ASP A 119 -2.01 -19.49 3.56
N ALA A 120 -0.86 -19.06 3.02
CA ALA A 120 -0.56 -17.64 2.86
C ALA A 120 -0.84 -17.12 1.45
N TYR A 121 -0.78 -18.02 0.46
CA TYR A 121 -0.89 -17.68 -0.95
C TYR A 121 -1.99 -18.46 -1.64
N VAL A 122 -2.93 -17.72 -2.22
CA VAL A 122 -4.03 -18.27 -3.01
C VAL A 122 -3.88 -17.91 -4.49
N ARG A 123 -4.32 -18.78 -5.38
CA ARG A 123 -4.41 -18.46 -6.82
C ARG A 123 -5.58 -17.52 -7.06
N PRO A 124 -5.43 -16.52 -7.96
CA PRO A 124 -6.56 -15.70 -8.39
C PRO A 124 -7.74 -16.56 -8.87
N GLY A 125 -8.94 -16.30 -8.37
CA GLY A 125 -10.17 -17.06 -8.65
C GLY A 125 -10.50 -18.16 -7.63
N ASN A 126 -9.58 -18.49 -6.71
CA ASN A 126 -9.79 -19.47 -5.65
C ASN A 126 -9.95 -18.83 -4.26
N GLU A 127 -10.12 -17.50 -4.18
CA GLU A 127 -10.08 -16.76 -2.91
C GLU A 127 -11.20 -17.15 -1.93
N LEU A 128 -12.32 -17.69 -2.44
CA LEU A 128 -13.48 -18.12 -1.65
C LEU A 128 -13.54 -19.63 -1.41
N ALA A 129 -12.62 -20.42 -1.99
CA ALA A 129 -12.65 -21.87 -1.86
C ALA A 129 -12.22 -22.37 -0.46
N GLU A 130 -11.48 -21.56 0.29
CA GLU A 130 -10.90 -21.93 1.58
C GLU A 130 -11.60 -21.29 2.80
N SER A 131 -12.68 -20.52 2.61
CA SER A 131 -13.44 -19.92 3.73
C SER A 131 -14.46 -20.88 4.37
N LEU A 132 -14.39 -22.17 4.05
CA LEU A 132 -15.27 -23.22 4.58
C LEU A 132 -14.47 -24.18 5.46
N HIS A 133 -14.00 -23.71 6.62
CA HIS A 133 -13.72 -24.59 7.76
C HIS A 133 -13.87 -23.88 9.10
#